data_AF-A0A2L2YSW1-F1
#
_entry.id   AF-A0A2L2YSW1-F1
#
_cell.length_a   1.000
_cell.length_b   1.000
_cell.length_c   1.000
_cell.angle_alpha   90.00
_cell.angle_beta   90.00
_cell.angle_gamma   90.00
#
_symmetry.space_group_name_H-M   'P 1'
#
loop_
_entity.id
_entity.type
_entity.pdbx_description
1 polymer ?
#
loop_
_entity_poly.entity_id
_entity_poly.type
_entity_poly.pdbx_seq_one_letter_code
_entity_poly.pdbx_strand_id
1 'polypeptide(L)'
;LENKFSCLTRARESITGLSTWIMRHSEFCDGIVEEWLACLSKNFNAMTMFYLANDVIMQCGKKRVPQYRVAFAKALENAVGLPNVKEISYEVCRIINIWRNRDLFEEGFCQRLIDKLQGKEKETEVPAVTEESELDVIANYKKENLIDKVIKLKHINDEMNEKEEILKCADEPSKSDFVHLGSQEGQNMLQKITRYCNTVKGFIKLVNDEIEMREKLLKELNRTNIFYTSQYEDVKKVAHAYKIYGKKIKKVAKQLSDKRETLSPAIATTYFSDNDISAPKSPDDAFS
;
A
#
# COMPACT_ATOMS: atom_id res chain seq x y z
N LEU A 1 33.33 11.38 -4.87
CA LEU A 1 32.35 11.94 -3.91
C LEU A 1 32.75 11.60 -2.48
N GLU A 2 33.18 10.37 -2.21
CA GLU A 2 33.76 9.92 -0.94
C GLU A 2 34.74 10.92 -0.29
N ASN A 3 35.75 11.42 -1.01
CA ASN A 3 36.69 12.43 -0.49
C ASN A 3 36.03 13.74 -0.01
N LYS A 4 34.90 14.14 -0.61
CA LYS A 4 34.16 15.35 -0.17
C LYS A 4 33.37 15.09 1.11
N PHE A 5 32.83 13.88 1.27
CA PHE A 5 32.14 13.46 2.48
C PHE A 5 33.11 13.19 3.64
N SER A 6 34.30 12.66 3.37
CA SER A 6 35.32 12.40 4.39
C SER A 6 35.95 13.69 4.94
N CYS A 7 36.06 14.74 4.13
CA CYS A 7 36.52 16.07 4.55
C CYS A 7 35.45 16.93 5.25
N LEU A 8 34.23 16.40 5.45
CA LEU A 8 33.13 17.15 6.05
C LEU A 8 33.37 17.36 7.55
N THR A 9 33.33 18.62 7.99
CA THR A 9 33.50 18.98 9.41
C THR A 9 32.19 19.48 10.01
N ARG A 10 32.14 19.61 11.34
CA ARG A 10 30.98 20.17 12.06
C ARG A 10 30.81 21.68 11.84
N ALA A 11 31.75 22.35 11.15
CA ALA A 11 31.66 23.77 10.86
C ALA A 11 30.50 24.06 9.90
N ARG A 12 29.73 25.12 10.19
CA ARG A 12 28.55 25.49 9.39
C ARG A 12 28.94 25.82 7.94
N GLU A 13 30.10 26.44 7.75
CA GLU A 13 30.67 26.81 6.46
C GLU A 13 31.01 25.56 5.63
N SER A 14 31.53 24.50 6.27
CA SER A 14 31.83 23.22 5.61
C SER A 14 30.54 22.56 5.10
N ILE A 15 29.53 22.46 5.96
CA ILE A 15 28.21 21.87 5.64
C ILE A 15 27.51 22.68 4.54
N THR A 16 27.45 24.01 4.69
CA THR A 16 26.78 24.90 3.72
C THR A 16 27.51 24.90 2.37
N GLY A 17 28.85 24.87 2.39
CA GLY A 17 29.67 24.79 1.20
C GLY A 17 29.43 23.50 0.42
N LEU A 18 29.41 22.35 1.11
CA LEU A 18 29.15 21.07 0.47
C LEU A 18 27.70 20.94 0.00
N SER A 19 26.73 21.37 0.80
CA SER A 19 25.30 21.42 0.43
C SER A 19 25.08 22.26 -0.83
N THR A 20 25.72 23.43 -0.91
CA THR A 20 25.64 24.27 -2.11
C THR A 20 26.24 23.59 -3.34
N TRP A 21 27.34 22.86 -3.17
CA TRP A 21 27.94 22.07 -4.25
C TRP A 21 27.01 20.94 -4.69
N ILE A 22 26.42 20.18 -3.75
CA ILE A 22 25.43 19.13 -4.03
C ILE A 22 24.28 19.70 -4.84
N MET A 23 23.70 20.81 -4.38
CA MET A 23 22.57 21.47 -5.01
C MET A 23 22.85 21.95 -6.45
N ARG A 24 24.12 22.25 -6.79
CA ARG A 24 24.52 22.58 -8.18
C ARG A 24 24.61 21.35 -9.08
N HIS A 25 24.91 20.18 -8.53
CA HIS A 25 25.08 18.92 -9.26
C HIS A 25 23.83 18.04 -9.17
N SER A 26 22.67 18.68 -9.29
CA SER A 26 21.36 18.04 -9.13
C SER A 26 21.02 17.00 -10.21
N GLU A 27 21.80 16.97 -11.29
CA GLU A 27 21.76 15.96 -12.35
C GLU A 27 22.26 14.58 -11.88
N PHE A 28 23.13 14.55 -10.85
CA PHE A 28 23.65 13.33 -10.24
C PHE A 28 22.98 13.04 -8.89
N CYS A 29 21.73 13.47 -8.72
CA CYS A 29 20.99 13.40 -7.46
C CYS A 29 21.05 12.02 -6.81
N ASP A 30 20.66 10.97 -7.54
CA ASP A 30 20.59 9.61 -7.00
C ASP A 30 21.97 9.09 -6.59
N GLY A 31 22.99 9.23 -7.45
CA GLY A 31 24.35 8.79 -7.15
C GLY A 31 24.99 9.54 -5.97
N ILE A 32 24.67 10.83 -5.78
CA ILE A 32 25.15 11.60 -4.62
C ILE A 32 24.50 11.09 -3.32
N VAL A 33 23.21 10.75 -3.35
CA VAL A 33 22.47 10.28 -2.18
C VAL A 33 22.86 8.83 -1.83
N GLU A 34 23.08 7.98 -2.83
CA GLU A 34 23.61 6.62 -2.64
C GLU A 34 25.00 6.65 -2.01
N GLU A 35 25.89 7.52 -2.51
CA GLU A 35 27.21 7.69 -1.91
C GLU A 35 27.14 8.27 -0.49
N TRP A 36 26.21 9.19 -0.21
CA TRP A 36 25.98 9.69 1.14
C TRP A 36 25.60 8.55 2.09
N LEU A 37 24.72 7.63 1.67
CA LEU A 37 24.31 6.47 2.46
C LEU A 37 25.48 5.47 2.64
N ALA A 38 26.24 5.21 1.58
CA ALA A 38 27.42 4.36 1.64
C ALA A 38 28.48 4.93 2.60
N CYS A 39 28.74 6.24 2.54
CA CYS A 39 29.61 6.92 3.50
C CYS A 39 29.04 6.84 4.92
N LEU A 40 27.74 7.03 5.11
CA LEU A 40 27.11 6.91 6.43
C LEU A 40 27.29 5.50 7.03
N SER A 41 27.23 4.44 6.23
CA SER A 41 27.46 3.05 6.69
C SER A 41 28.90 2.75 7.08
N LYS A 42 29.89 3.49 6.56
CA LYS A 42 31.32 3.32 6.88
C LYS A 42 31.72 4.02 8.20
N ASN A 43 30.75 4.34 9.07
CA ASN A 43 30.95 5.00 10.37
C ASN A 43 31.61 6.40 10.30
N PHE A 44 31.43 7.13 9.20
CA PHE A 44 31.75 8.55 9.20
C PHE A 44 30.85 9.30 10.20
N ASN A 45 31.26 10.49 10.65
CA ASN A 45 30.60 11.32 11.67
C ASN A 45 29.10 11.52 11.36
N ALA A 46 28.27 10.59 11.84
CA ALA A 46 26.88 10.39 11.39
C ALA A 46 26.05 11.66 11.59
N MET A 47 26.30 12.35 12.70
CA MET A 47 25.67 13.61 13.02
C MET A 47 25.93 14.69 11.96
N THR A 48 27.18 14.83 11.53
CA THR A 48 27.57 15.80 10.50
C THR A 48 26.96 15.44 9.14
N MET A 49 26.87 14.15 8.83
CA MET A 49 26.21 13.66 7.62
C MET A 49 24.70 13.94 7.62
N PHE A 50 24.02 13.81 8.77
CA PHE A 50 22.61 14.19 8.92
C PHE A 50 22.41 15.71 8.86
N TYR A 51 23.34 16.51 9.36
CA TYR A 51 23.27 17.97 9.18
C TYR A 51 23.39 18.39 7.73
N LEU A 52 24.25 17.72 6.96
CA LEU A 52 24.34 17.93 5.52
C LEU A 52 23.02 17.55 4.82
N ALA A 53 22.47 16.37 5.10
CA ALA A 53 21.20 15.93 4.52
C ALA A 53 20.06 16.91 4.86
N ASN A 54 20.00 17.36 6.12
CA ASN A 54 19.03 18.36 6.55
C ASN A 54 19.14 19.67 5.75
N ASP A 55 20.35 20.20 5.57
CA ASP A 55 20.54 21.44 4.83
C ASP A 55 20.13 21.29 3.34
N VAL A 56 20.48 20.16 2.70
CA VAL A 56 20.07 19.87 1.32
C VAL A 56 18.55 19.73 1.20
N ILE A 57 17.91 18.95 2.07
CA ILE A 57 16.45 18.73 2.07
C ILE A 57 15.70 20.05 2.33
N MET A 58 16.20 20.92 3.22
CA MET A 58 15.59 22.22 3.47
C MET A 58 15.77 23.21 2.30
N GLN A 59 16.90 23.15 1.59
CA GLN A 59 17.19 24.06 0.47
C GLN A 59 16.62 23.58 -0.87
N CYS A 60 16.36 22.28 -1.05
CA CYS A 60 15.90 21.69 -2.32
C CYS A 60 14.62 22.36 -2.88
N GLY A 61 13.66 22.70 -2.01
CA GLY A 61 12.43 23.38 -2.41
C GLY A 61 12.65 24.83 -2.86
N LYS A 62 13.59 25.55 -2.24
CA LYS A 62 13.87 26.96 -2.58
C LYS A 62 14.62 27.11 -3.90
N LYS A 63 15.53 26.18 -4.20
CA LYS A 63 16.34 26.21 -5.43
C LYS A 63 15.75 25.39 -6.59
N ARG A 64 14.48 24.97 -6.49
CA ARG A 64 13.75 24.22 -7.53
C ARG A 64 14.43 22.90 -7.95
N VAL A 65 15.03 22.19 -7.00
CA VAL A 65 15.61 20.85 -7.22
C VAL A 65 14.91 19.79 -6.34
N PRO A 66 13.60 19.58 -6.52
CA PRO A 66 12.80 18.70 -5.66
C PRO A 66 13.23 17.23 -5.71
N GLN A 67 13.98 16.81 -6.74
CA GLN A 67 14.49 15.45 -6.89
C GLN A 67 15.30 14.97 -5.67
N TYR A 68 16.01 15.88 -4.99
CA TYR A 68 16.75 15.53 -3.77
C TYR A 68 15.83 15.07 -2.65
N ARG A 69 14.64 15.63 -2.51
CA ARG A 69 13.68 15.21 -1.49
C ARG A 69 13.23 13.77 -1.72
N VAL A 70 12.98 13.40 -2.98
CA VAL A 70 12.58 12.03 -3.36
C VAL A 70 13.72 11.05 -3.17
N ALA A 71 14.93 11.40 -3.59
CA ALA A 71 16.11 10.54 -3.42
C ALA A 71 16.44 10.32 -1.94
N PHE A 72 16.44 11.38 -1.12
CA PHE A 72 16.66 11.25 0.31
C PHE A 72 15.56 10.45 1.02
N ALA A 73 14.30 10.55 0.60
CA ALA A 73 13.23 9.73 1.19
C ALA A 73 13.55 8.23 1.12
N LYS A 74 14.05 7.76 -0.03
CA LYS A 74 14.46 6.35 -0.22
C LYS A 74 15.68 5.98 0.65
N ALA A 75 16.68 6.87 0.73
CA ALA A 75 17.89 6.58 1.49
C ALA A 75 17.70 6.67 3.02
N LEU A 76 16.78 7.51 3.49
CA LEU A 76 16.53 7.72 4.92
C LEU A 76 15.99 6.47 5.62
N GLU A 77 15.14 5.69 4.95
CA GLU A 77 14.62 4.43 5.51
C GLU A 77 15.73 3.43 5.83
N ASN A 78 16.78 3.39 4.99
CA ASN A 78 17.96 2.57 5.23
C ASN A 78 18.90 3.21 6.26
N ALA A 79 19.09 4.54 6.19
CA ALA A 79 19.97 5.29 7.06
C ALA A 79 19.59 5.16 8.55
N VAL A 80 18.30 5.30 8.89
CA VAL A 80 17.83 5.22 10.30
C VAL A 80 18.00 3.84 10.91
N GLY A 81 18.19 2.80 10.09
CA GLY A 81 18.46 1.44 10.55
C GLY A 81 19.92 1.18 10.94
N LEU A 82 20.84 2.06 10.56
CA LEU A 82 22.28 1.85 10.77
C LEU A 82 22.66 2.00 12.26
N PRO A 83 23.56 1.14 12.80
CA PRO A 83 23.94 1.17 14.21
C PRO A 83 24.46 2.52 14.70
N ASN A 84 25.34 3.16 13.92
CA ASN A 84 25.91 4.48 14.23
C ASN A 84 24.87 5.61 14.21
N VAL A 85 23.73 5.41 13.55
CA VAL A 85 22.62 6.37 13.54
C VAL A 85 21.72 6.18 14.75
N LYS A 86 21.56 4.93 15.22
CA LYS A 86 20.85 4.64 16.48
C LYS A 86 21.54 5.25 17.69
N GLU A 87 22.87 5.36 17.69
CA GLU A 87 23.66 6.04 18.73
C GLU A 87 23.30 7.54 18.88
N ILE A 88 22.89 8.19 17.77
CA ILE A 88 22.48 9.61 17.73
C ILE A 88 20.98 9.77 17.51
N SER A 89 20.20 8.80 17.99
CA SER A 89 18.75 8.71 17.75
C SER A 89 17.98 9.95 18.21
N TYR A 90 18.34 10.54 19.36
CA TYR A 90 17.68 11.74 19.88
C TYR A 90 17.83 12.93 18.93
N GLU A 91 19.05 13.16 18.47
CA GLU A 91 19.41 14.23 17.54
C GLU A 91 18.71 14.06 16.19
N VAL A 92 18.71 12.84 15.66
CA VAL A 92 18.10 12.54 14.37
C VAL A 92 16.57 12.61 14.47
N CYS A 93 15.95 12.18 15.57
CA CYS A 93 14.52 12.39 15.83
C CYS A 93 14.16 13.88 15.80
N ARG A 94 15.00 14.75 16.39
CA ARG A 94 14.78 16.20 16.37
C ARG A 94 14.80 16.75 14.95
N ILE A 95 15.72 16.27 14.11
CA ILE A 95 15.79 16.65 12.69
C ILE A 95 14.53 16.20 11.94
N ILE A 96 14.08 14.95 12.12
CA ILE A 96 12.87 14.42 11.46
C ILE A 96 11.62 15.19 11.89
N ASN A 97 11.49 15.56 13.17
CA ASN A 97 10.39 16.39 13.65
C ASN A 97 10.39 17.80 13.03
N ILE A 98 11.56 18.38 12.75
CA ILE A 98 11.64 19.64 12.01
C ILE A 98 11.12 19.47 10.58
N TRP A 99 11.41 18.33 9.94
CA TRP A 99 10.89 18.02 8.60
C TRP A 99 9.38 17.84 8.60
N ARG A 100 8.83 17.16 9.62
CA ARG A 100 7.39 17.01 9.85
C ARG A 100 6.70 18.37 10.02
N ASN A 101 7.18 19.20 10.95
CA ASN A 101 6.58 20.51 11.25
C ASN A 101 6.63 21.52 10.10
N ARG A 102 7.44 21.25 9.07
CA ARG A 102 7.60 22.10 7.88
C ARG A 102 6.98 21.48 6.63
N ASP A 103 6.22 20.39 6.79
CA ASP A 103 5.61 19.63 5.70
C ASP A 103 6.62 19.27 4.58
N LEU A 104 7.86 18.95 4.99
CA LEU A 104 8.89 18.53 4.04
C LEU A 104 8.68 17.08 3.60
N PHE A 105 8.14 16.25 4.50
CA PHE A 105 7.71 14.88 4.21
C PHE A 105 6.34 14.64 4.86
N GLU A 106 5.63 13.63 4.37
CA GLU A 106 4.35 13.21 4.93
C GLU A 106 4.49 12.81 6.40
N GLU A 107 3.49 13.14 7.21
CA GLU A 107 3.48 12.86 8.65
C GLU A 107 3.70 11.37 8.95
N GLY A 108 3.01 10.50 8.21
CA GLY A 108 3.14 9.05 8.35
C GLY A 108 4.56 8.54 8.04
N PHE A 109 5.23 9.11 7.02
CA PHE A 109 6.62 8.77 6.71
C PHE A 109 7.57 9.19 7.83
N CYS A 110 7.44 10.43 8.32
CA CYS A 110 8.24 10.92 9.45
C CYS A 110 8.05 10.06 10.70
N GLN A 111 6.82 9.61 10.99
CA GLN A 111 6.52 8.77 12.14
C GLN A 111 7.19 7.39 12.01
N ARG A 112 7.10 6.74 10.86
CA ARG A 112 7.80 5.46 10.59
C ARG A 112 9.31 5.56 10.79
N LEU A 113 9.95 6.65 10.35
CA LEU A 113 11.39 6.84 10.55
C LEU A 113 11.76 6.99 12.04
N ILE A 114 10.95 7.73 12.82
CA ILE A 114 11.17 7.91 14.26
C ILE A 114 10.99 6.58 15.00
N ASP A 115 9.97 5.81 14.65
CA ASP A 115 9.69 4.52 15.30
C ASP A 115 10.82 3.51 15.04
N LYS A 116 11.29 3.43 13.78
CA LYS A 116 12.44 2.61 13.37
C LYS A 116 13.73 3.00 14.08
N LEU A 117 13.93 4.30 14.33
CA LEU A 117 15.10 4.84 15.00
C LEU A 117 15.08 4.64 16.52
N GLN A 118 13.91 4.72 17.15
CA GLN A 118 13.74 4.55 18.60
C GLN A 118 13.65 3.09 19.04
N GLY A 119 13.68 2.13 18.10
CA GLY A 119 13.45 0.72 18.41
C GLY A 119 12.05 0.47 18.97
N LYS A 120 11.13 1.42 18.80
CA LYS A 120 9.70 1.26 19.08
C LYS A 120 9.07 0.59 17.88
N GLU A 121 9.51 -0.63 17.60
CA GLU A 121 8.67 -1.57 16.88
C GLU A 121 7.52 -1.94 17.83
N LYS A 122 6.53 -1.03 17.97
CA LYS A 122 5.17 -1.50 17.81
C LYS A 122 5.10 -1.80 16.34
N GLU A 123 5.19 -3.08 16.03
CA GLU A 123 4.76 -3.71 14.80
C GLU A 123 3.54 -2.97 14.22
N THR A 124 3.80 -1.87 13.50
CA THR A 124 2.98 -1.47 12.38
C THR A 124 3.47 -2.41 11.30
N GLU A 125 3.01 -3.65 11.41
CA GLU A 125 3.15 -4.69 10.41
C GLU A 125 2.65 -4.09 9.08
N VAL A 126 3.58 -3.61 8.25
CA VAL A 126 3.74 -4.28 6.97
C VAL A 126 4.47 -5.58 7.33
N PRO A 127 3.77 -6.70 7.53
CA PRO A 127 4.41 -7.89 8.05
C PRO A 127 5.23 -8.53 6.94
N ALA A 128 6.54 -8.44 7.06
CA ALA A 128 7.44 -9.40 6.44
C ALA A 128 7.73 -10.52 7.46
N VAL A 129 6.80 -11.48 7.57
CA VAL A 129 7.11 -12.86 7.97
C VAL A 129 6.32 -13.76 7.03
N THR A 130 7.05 -14.45 6.14
CA THR A 130 6.57 -15.22 4.99
C THR A 130 5.75 -14.37 4.02
N GLU A 131 6.42 -13.65 3.12
CA GLU A 131 5.76 -13.27 1.87
C GLU A 131 5.34 -14.59 1.20
N GLU A 132 4.08 -14.98 1.36
CA GLU A 132 3.43 -15.79 0.34
C GLU A 132 3.69 -15.07 -0.97
N SER A 133 4.45 -15.72 -1.85
CA SER A 133 4.71 -15.19 -3.18
C SER A 133 3.39 -14.75 -3.81
N GLU A 134 3.36 -13.64 -4.54
CA GLU A 134 2.14 -13.22 -5.26
C GLU A 134 1.58 -14.37 -6.11
N LEU A 135 2.45 -15.23 -6.63
CA LEU A 135 2.08 -16.44 -7.35
C LEU A 135 1.37 -17.47 -6.47
N ASP A 136 1.82 -17.68 -5.24
CA ASP A 136 1.19 -18.59 -4.28
C ASP A 136 -0.15 -18.05 -3.81
N VAL A 137 -0.26 -16.73 -3.62
CA VAL A 137 -1.53 -16.06 -3.31
C VAL A 137 -2.51 -16.28 -4.46
N ILE A 138 -2.09 -16.06 -5.70
CA ILE A 138 -2.96 -16.24 -6.88
C ILE A 138 -3.40 -17.70 -7.03
N ALA A 139 -2.48 -18.66 -6.82
CA ALA A 139 -2.75 -20.08 -6.97
C ALA A 139 -3.72 -20.63 -5.91
N ASN A 140 -3.64 -20.12 -4.68
CA ASN A 140 -4.40 -20.64 -3.53
C ASN A 140 -5.58 -19.75 -3.12
N TYR A 141 -5.86 -18.67 -3.86
CA TYR A 141 -6.92 -17.73 -3.52
C TYR A 141 -8.31 -18.39 -3.52
N LYS A 142 -9.08 -18.15 -2.45
CA LYS A 142 -10.48 -18.55 -2.31
C LYS A 142 -11.31 -17.40 -1.77
N LYS A 143 -12.32 -16.97 -2.53
CA LYS A 143 -13.21 -15.85 -2.16
C LYS A 143 -14.05 -16.16 -0.91
N GLU A 144 -14.31 -17.44 -0.64
CA GLU A 144 -15.05 -17.92 0.52
C GLU A 144 -14.37 -17.50 1.82
N ASN A 145 -13.03 -17.50 1.86
CA ASN A 145 -12.27 -17.06 3.03
C ASN A 145 -12.57 -15.60 3.39
N LEU A 146 -12.65 -14.71 2.39
CA LEU A 146 -12.98 -13.31 2.62
C LEU A 146 -14.42 -13.17 3.14
N ILE A 147 -15.36 -13.85 2.50
CA ILE A 147 -16.78 -13.83 2.86
C ILE A 147 -16.96 -14.31 4.32
N ASP A 148 -16.33 -15.42 4.69
CA ASP A 148 -16.39 -15.98 6.04
C ASP A 148 -15.84 -14.99 7.08
N LYS A 149 -14.73 -14.31 6.78
CA LYS A 149 -14.17 -13.31 7.71
C LYS A 149 -15.09 -12.09 7.86
N VAL A 150 -15.73 -11.63 6.78
CA VAL A 150 -16.70 -10.52 6.83
C VAL A 150 -17.93 -10.91 7.66
N ILE A 151 -18.46 -12.12 7.47
CA ILE A 151 -19.61 -12.64 8.24
C ILE A 151 -19.26 -12.72 9.73
N LYS A 152 -18.08 -13.25 10.07
CA LYS A 152 -17.61 -13.33 11.47
C LYS A 152 -17.46 -11.95 12.12
N LEU A 153 -16.86 -10.99 11.39
CA LEU A 153 -16.72 -9.62 11.90
C LEU A 153 -18.09 -8.97 12.15
N LYS A 154 -19.05 -9.19 11.25
CA LYS A 154 -20.42 -8.71 11.45
C LYS A 154 -21.03 -9.28 12.73
N HIS A 155 -20.88 -10.58 12.97
CA HIS A 155 -21.41 -11.21 14.18
C HIS A 155 -20.81 -10.64 15.46
N ILE A 156 -19.48 -10.46 15.51
CA ILE A 156 -18.80 -9.81 16.65
C ILE A 156 -19.31 -8.39 16.87
N ASN A 157 -19.51 -7.63 15.79
CA ASN A 157 -20.04 -6.27 15.86
C ASN A 157 -21.48 -6.24 16.40
N ASP A 158 -22.33 -7.20 15.99
CA ASP A 158 -23.70 -7.32 16.48
C ASP A 158 -23.72 -7.65 18.00
N GLU A 159 -22.86 -8.59 18.45
CA GLU A 159 -22.69 -8.90 19.89
C GLU A 159 -22.15 -7.71 20.69
N MET A 160 -21.21 -6.97 20.10
CA MET A 160 -20.64 -5.79 20.74
C MET A 160 -21.67 -4.69 20.93
N ASN A 161 -22.52 -4.44 19.92
CA ASN A 161 -23.63 -3.49 20.03
C ASN A 161 -24.61 -3.87 21.15
N GLU A 162 -24.98 -5.16 21.26
CA GLU A 162 -25.86 -5.63 22.34
C GLU A 162 -25.21 -5.40 23.72
N LYS A 163 -23.91 -5.70 23.85
CA LYS A 163 -23.17 -5.51 25.11
C LYS A 163 -22.96 -4.04 25.45
N GLU A 164 -22.81 -3.17 24.46
CA GLU A 164 -22.74 -1.72 24.66
C GLU A 164 -24.06 -1.18 25.23
N GLU A 165 -25.20 -1.61 24.69
CA GLU A 165 -26.52 -1.25 25.23
C GLU A 165 -26.72 -1.75 26.67
N ILE A 166 -26.31 -2.99 26.97
CA ILE A 166 -26.33 -3.52 28.34
C ILE A 166 -25.45 -2.67 29.27
N LEU A 167 -24.27 -2.25 28.81
CA LEU A 167 -23.35 -1.44 29.61
C LEU A 167 -23.91 -0.04 29.88
N LYS A 168 -24.58 0.58 28.90
CA LYS A 168 -25.28 1.87 29.08
C LYS A 168 -26.37 1.82 30.14
N CYS A 169 -27.06 0.69 30.25
CA CYS A 169 -28.09 0.47 31.27
C CYS A 169 -27.54 -0.10 32.58
N ALA A 170 -26.25 -0.42 32.67
CA ALA A 170 -25.67 -1.04 33.84
C ALA A 170 -25.57 -0.02 35.00
N ASP A 171 -25.89 -0.48 36.21
CA ASP A 171 -25.82 0.34 37.42
C ASP A 171 -24.34 0.55 37.83
N GLU A 172 -23.77 1.67 37.37
CA GLU A 172 -22.38 2.05 37.62
C GLU A 172 -22.17 2.40 39.11
N PRO A 173 -21.16 1.80 39.78
CA PRO A 173 -20.84 2.14 41.17
C PRO A 173 -20.32 3.59 41.28
N SER A 174 -20.98 4.41 42.10
CA SER A 174 -20.60 5.81 42.33
C SER A 174 -19.91 6.00 43.68
N LYS A 175 -19.09 7.05 43.81
CA LYS A 175 -18.49 7.47 45.09
C LYS A 175 -19.51 7.72 46.20
N SER A 176 -20.70 8.21 45.84
CA SER A 176 -21.82 8.42 46.78
C SER A 176 -22.29 7.13 47.43
N ASP A 177 -22.12 6.01 46.75
CA ASP A 177 -22.62 4.72 47.20
C ASP A 177 -21.79 4.21 48.40
N PHE A 178 -20.57 4.73 48.59
CA PHE A 178 -19.64 4.29 49.64
C PHE A 178 -19.89 4.95 51.01
N VAL A 179 -20.91 5.81 51.13
CA VAL A 179 -21.22 6.53 52.36
C VAL A 179 -22.16 5.69 53.24
N HIS A 180 -21.82 5.52 54.52
CA HIS A 180 -22.59 4.73 55.51
C HIS A 180 -22.74 3.22 55.19
N LEU A 181 -21.65 2.55 54.82
CA LEU A 181 -21.66 1.09 54.61
C LEU A 181 -21.65 0.33 55.95
N GLY A 182 -22.78 -0.29 56.28
CA GLY A 182 -22.85 -1.38 57.25
C GLY A 182 -22.31 -2.69 56.66
N SER A 183 -22.29 -3.75 57.46
CA SER A 183 -21.73 -5.05 57.02
C SER A 183 -22.53 -5.67 55.86
N GLN A 184 -23.87 -5.56 55.87
CA GLN A 184 -24.73 -6.11 54.83
C GLN A 184 -24.74 -5.23 53.57
N GLU A 185 -24.78 -3.91 53.75
CA GLU A 185 -24.75 -2.93 52.66
C GLU A 185 -23.41 -2.98 51.92
N GLY A 186 -22.30 -3.18 52.64
CA GLY A 186 -20.97 -3.41 52.07
C GLY A 186 -20.91 -4.67 51.20
N GLN A 187 -21.55 -5.78 51.61
CA GLN A 187 -21.60 -6.99 50.79
C GLN A 187 -22.42 -6.80 49.51
N ASN A 188 -23.58 -6.13 49.61
CA ASN A 188 -24.42 -5.82 48.46
C ASN A 188 -23.68 -4.92 47.45
N MET A 189 -22.94 -3.93 47.94
CA MET A 189 -22.09 -3.08 47.12
C MET A 189 -20.97 -3.87 46.44
N LEU A 190 -20.29 -4.76 47.16
CA LEU A 190 -19.22 -5.58 46.57
C LEU A 190 -19.78 -6.44 45.43
N GLN A 191 -20.99 -6.99 45.59
CA GLN A 191 -21.67 -7.72 44.52
C GLN A 191 -22.00 -6.82 43.32
N LYS A 192 -22.48 -5.58 43.54
CA LYS A 192 -22.73 -4.60 42.48
C LYS A 192 -21.44 -4.28 41.69
N ILE A 193 -20.36 -3.93 42.38
CA ILE A 193 -19.05 -3.65 41.76
C ILE A 193 -18.55 -4.87 40.99
N THR A 194 -18.64 -6.06 41.58
CA THR A 194 -18.20 -7.30 40.93
C THR A 194 -18.96 -7.55 39.63
N ARG A 195 -20.30 -7.37 39.64
CA ARG A 195 -21.13 -7.51 38.44
C ARG A 195 -20.73 -6.50 37.36
N TYR A 196 -20.61 -5.22 37.71
CA TYR A 196 -20.23 -4.16 36.77
C TYR A 196 -18.84 -4.41 36.16
N CYS A 197 -17.84 -4.73 36.99
CA CYS A 197 -16.49 -5.07 36.53
C CYS A 197 -16.49 -6.29 35.60
N ASN A 198 -17.31 -7.30 35.86
CA ASN A 198 -17.42 -8.46 34.98
C ASN A 198 -18.04 -8.11 33.63
N THR A 199 -19.05 -7.23 33.60
CA THR A 199 -19.64 -6.71 32.36
C THR A 199 -18.62 -5.96 31.53
N VAL A 200 -17.89 -5.02 32.14
CA VAL A 200 -16.83 -4.24 31.47
C VAL A 200 -15.71 -5.14 30.95
N LYS A 201 -15.25 -6.12 31.75
CA LYS A 201 -14.24 -7.09 31.31
C LYS A 201 -14.72 -7.91 30.09
N GLY A 202 -15.99 -8.31 30.08
CA GLY A 202 -16.59 -8.99 28.94
C GLY A 202 -16.60 -8.13 27.68
N PHE A 203 -16.93 -6.84 27.81
CA PHE A 203 -16.91 -5.90 26.69
C PHE A 203 -15.48 -5.67 26.14
N ILE A 204 -14.51 -5.46 27.03
CA ILE A 204 -13.08 -5.32 26.65
C ILE A 204 -12.61 -6.56 25.88
N LYS A 205 -13.03 -7.76 26.31
CA LYS A 205 -12.71 -9.01 25.59
C LYS A 205 -13.25 -8.97 24.15
N LEU A 206 -14.52 -8.61 23.97
CA LEU A 206 -15.13 -8.52 22.64
C LEU A 206 -14.42 -7.50 21.74
N VAL A 207 -14.01 -6.35 22.29
CA VAL A 207 -13.23 -5.36 21.54
C VAL A 207 -11.88 -5.93 21.10
N ASN A 208 -11.18 -6.68 21.96
CA ASN A 208 -9.93 -7.33 21.59
C ASN A 208 -10.14 -8.41 20.52
N ASP A 209 -11.19 -9.22 20.64
CA ASP A 209 -11.57 -10.24 19.66
C ASP A 209 -11.91 -9.57 18.30
N GLU A 210 -12.53 -8.39 18.31
CA GLU A 210 -12.81 -7.59 17.11
C GLU A 210 -11.53 -7.09 16.44
N ILE A 211 -10.58 -6.56 17.22
CA ILE A 211 -9.28 -6.08 16.72
C ILE A 211 -8.55 -7.22 16.00
N GLU A 212 -8.44 -8.39 16.64
CA GLU A 212 -7.80 -9.57 16.06
C GLU A 212 -8.51 -10.03 14.76
N MET A 213 -9.85 -9.96 14.74
CA MET A 213 -10.63 -10.33 13.57
C MET A 213 -10.44 -9.34 12.41
N ARG A 214 -10.34 -8.03 12.69
CA ARG A 214 -10.05 -6.98 11.70
C ARG A 214 -8.66 -7.14 11.11
N GLU A 215 -7.65 -7.49 11.90
CA GLU A 215 -6.30 -7.80 11.42
C GLU A 215 -6.32 -9.00 10.46
N LYS A 216 -7.03 -10.08 10.83
CA LYS A 216 -7.21 -11.25 9.96
C LYS A 216 -7.95 -10.91 8.67
N LEU A 217 -8.93 -10.00 8.72
CA LEU A 217 -9.68 -9.55 7.55
C LEU A 217 -8.80 -8.71 6.61
N LEU A 218 -7.99 -7.80 7.15
CA LEU A 218 -7.04 -7.01 6.37
C LEU A 218 -6.06 -7.91 5.59
N LYS A 219 -5.58 -8.99 6.20
CA LYS A 219 -4.73 -9.99 5.52
C LYS A 219 -5.45 -10.63 4.31
N GLU A 220 -6.74 -10.99 4.41
CA GLU A 220 -7.49 -11.52 3.25
C GLU A 220 -7.84 -10.46 2.21
N LEU A 221 -8.10 -9.22 2.64
CA LEU A 221 -8.36 -8.11 1.72
C LEU A 221 -7.12 -7.84 0.86
N ASN A 222 -5.93 -7.90 1.44
CA ASN A 222 -4.68 -7.78 0.69
C ASN A 222 -4.51 -8.92 -0.32
N ARG A 223 -4.72 -10.18 0.11
CA ARG A 223 -4.71 -11.35 -0.81
C ARG A 223 -5.71 -11.20 -1.95
N THR A 224 -6.91 -10.73 -1.63
CA THR A 224 -7.99 -10.44 -2.59
C THR A 224 -7.59 -9.37 -3.60
N ASN A 225 -6.96 -8.30 -3.12
CA ASN A 225 -6.49 -7.22 -3.96
C ASN A 225 -5.41 -7.71 -4.96
N ILE A 226 -4.43 -8.47 -4.49
CA ILE A 226 -3.38 -9.07 -5.34
C ILE A 226 -4.03 -9.92 -6.44
N PHE A 227 -4.93 -10.84 -6.07
CA PHE A 227 -5.61 -11.73 -7.02
C PHE A 227 -6.40 -10.95 -8.08
N TYR A 228 -7.30 -10.05 -7.67
CA TYR A 228 -8.15 -9.33 -8.62
C TYR A 228 -7.39 -8.30 -9.46
N THR A 229 -6.31 -7.73 -8.94
CA THR A 229 -5.42 -6.87 -9.73
C THR A 229 -4.72 -7.65 -10.83
N SER A 230 -4.20 -8.85 -10.52
CA SER A 230 -3.61 -9.76 -11.50
C SER A 230 -4.62 -10.18 -12.57
N GLN A 231 -5.82 -10.63 -12.15
CA GLN A 231 -6.92 -10.99 -13.06
C GLN A 231 -7.32 -9.84 -13.98
N TYR A 232 -7.39 -8.61 -13.46
CA TYR A 232 -7.74 -7.44 -14.25
C TYR A 232 -6.73 -7.15 -15.36
N GLU A 233 -5.42 -7.24 -15.07
CA GLU A 233 -4.39 -7.02 -16.09
C GLU A 233 -4.41 -8.10 -17.18
N ASP A 234 -4.73 -9.35 -16.84
CA ASP A 234 -4.91 -10.42 -17.83
C ASP A 234 -6.16 -10.22 -18.70
N VAL A 235 -7.30 -9.87 -18.09
CA VAL A 235 -8.52 -9.51 -18.82
C VAL A 235 -8.28 -8.33 -19.76
N LYS A 236 -7.50 -7.34 -19.34
CA LYS A 236 -7.15 -6.16 -20.15
C LYS A 236 -6.31 -6.53 -21.37
N LYS A 237 -5.34 -7.44 -21.23
CA LYS A 237 -4.57 -7.98 -22.37
C LYS A 237 -5.50 -8.70 -23.36
N VAL A 238 -6.38 -9.56 -22.84
CA VAL A 238 -7.35 -10.32 -23.66
C VAL A 238 -8.29 -9.36 -24.39
N ALA A 239 -8.90 -8.40 -23.69
CA ALA A 239 -9.78 -7.40 -24.29
C ALA A 239 -9.08 -6.59 -25.39
N HIS A 240 -7.79 -6.25 -25.19
CA HIS A 240 -6.99 -5.58 -26.21
C HIS A 240 -6.79 -6.46 -27.46
N ALA A 241 -6.49 -7.75 -27.28
CA ALA A 241 -6.34 -8.70 -28.38
C ALA A 241 -7.65 -8.85 -29.18
N TYR A 242 -8.79 -9.01 -28.50
CA TYR A 242 -10.11 -9.05 -29.14
C TYR A 242 -10.44 -7.74 -29.87
N LYS A 243 -10.06 -6.59 -29.32
CA LYS A 243 -10.22 -5.29 -30.00
C LYS A 243 -9.40 -5.23 -31.30
N ILE A 244 -8.17 -5.71 -31.31
CA ILE A 244 -7.34 -5.79 -32.52
C ILE A 244 -7.98 -6.76 -33.53
N TYR A 245 -8.39 -7.94 -33.07
CA TYR A 245 -9.01 -8.94 -33.92
C TYR A 245 -10.31 -8.44 -34.56
N GLY A 246 -11.17 -7.76 -33.79
CA GLY A 246 -12.37 -7.11 -34.30
C GLY A 246 -12.07 -6.06 -35.38
N LYS A 247 -11.00 -5.27 -35.23
CA LYS A 247 -10.55 -4.34 -36.29
C LYS A 247 -10.11 -5.08 -37.56
N LYS A 248 -9.40 -6.20 -37.42
CA LYS A 248 -8.96 -7.03 -38.56
C LYS A 248 -10.17 -7.63 -39.30
N ILE A 249 -11.14 -8.20 -38.58
CA ILE A 249 -12.37 -8.73 -39.18
C ILE A 249 -13.11 -7.63 -39.95
N LYS A 250 -13.30 -6.45 -39.35
CA LYS A 250 -13.97 -5.33 -40.03
C LYS A 250 -13.23 -4.92 -41.33
N LYS A 251 -11.90 -4.95 -41.32
CA LYS A 251 -11.08 -4.67 -42.50
C LYS A 251 -11.30 -5.72 -43.60
N VAL A 252 -11.27 -7.01 -43.24
CA VAL A 252 -11.50 -8.11 -44.21
C VAL A 252 -12.92 -8.06 -44.75
N ALA A 253 -13.92 -7.81 -43.90
CA ALA A 253 -15.32 -7.65 -44.31
C ALA A 253 -15.48 -6.50 -45.32
N LYS A 254 -14.82 -5.36 -45.08
CA LYS A 254 -14.80 -4.23 -46.03
C LYS A 254 -14.15 -4.63 -47.36
N GLN A 255 -12.98 -5.25 -47.32
CA GLN A 255 -12.28 -5.71 -48.53
C GLN A 255 -13.10 -6.71 -49.35
N LEU A 256 -13.85 -7.60 -48.70
CA LEU A 256 -14.77 -8.51 -49.37
C LEU A 256 -15.96 -7.77 -50.00
N SER A 257 -16.52 -6.76 -49.31
CA SER A 257 -17.59 -5.91 -49.86
C SER A 257 -17.12 -5.15 -51.10
N ASP A 258 -15.95 -4.50 -51.02
CA ASP A 258 -15.36 -3.75 -52.13
C ASP A 258 -15.07 -4.66 -53.34
N LYS A 259 -14.58 -5.89 -53.10
CA LYS A 259 -14.38 -6.90 -54.16
C LYS A 259 -15.69 -7.40 -54.76
N ARG A 260 -16.73 -7.58 -53.94
CA ARG A 260 -18.07 -7.95 -54.42
C ARG A 260 -18.63 -6.87 -55.34
N GLU A 261 -18.48 -5.60 -54.97
CA GLU A 261 -18.95 -4.46 -55.77
C GLU A 261 -18.19 -4.27 -57.08
N THR A 262 -16.89 -4.61 -57.12
CA THR A 262 -16.08 -4.56 -58.35
C THR A 262 -16.29 -5.78 -59.25
N LEU A 263 -16.61 -6.96 -58.69
CA LEU A 263 -16.96 -8.15 -59.46
C LEU A 263 -18.39 -8.10 -60.04
N SER A 264 -19.33 -7.46 -59.35
CA SER A 264 -20.72 -7.33 -59.80
C SER A 264 -20.88 -6.72 -61.21
N PRO A 265 -20.21 -5.60 -61.59
CA PRO A 265 -20.24 -5.08 -62.95
C PRO A 265 -19.38 -5.88 -63.95
N ALA A 266 -18.34 -6.59 -63.48
CA ALA A 266 -17.50 -7.42 -64.34
C ALA A 266 -18.21 -8.70 -64.82
N ILE A 267 -19.04 -9.31 -63.97
CA ILE A 267 -19.83 -10.49 -64.32
C ILE A 267 -21.01 -10.12 -65.25
N ALA A 268 -21.60 -8.92 -65.08
CA ALA A 268 -22.64 -8.43 -65.99
C ALA A 268 -22.13 -8.21 -67.44
N THR A 269 -20.82 -8.02 -67.62
CA THR A 269 -20.22 -7.76 -68.94
C THR A 269 -19.71 -9.03 -69.63
N THR A 270 -19.67 -10.18 -68.93
CA THR A 270 -19.17 -11.45 -69.51
C THR A 270 -20.22 -12.53 -69.72
N TYR A 271 -21.48 -12.34 -69.28
CA TYR A 271 -22.52 -13.38 -69.37
C TYR A 271 -23.78 -13.02 -70.17
N PHE A 272 -23.73 -12.02 -71.05
CA PHE A 272 -24.73 -11.85 -72.11
C PHE A 272 -24.14 -12.18 -73.49
N SER A 273 -23.83 -13.45 -73.69
CA SER A 273 -23.83 -14.09 -75.01
C SER A 273 -24.03 -15.59 -74.79
N ASP A 274 -25.27 -16.02 -75.01
CA ASP A 274 -25.66 -17.31 -75.57
C ASP A 274 -24.97 -18.58 -75.05
N ASN A 275 -25.66 -19.33 -74.18
CA ASN A 275 -26.46 -20.50 -74.59
C ASN A 275 -26.65 -21.54 -73.48
N ASP A 276 -27.86 -22.09 -73.51
CA ASP A 276 -28.33 -23.37 -73.00
C ASP A 276 -28.43 -23.63 -71.49
N ILE A 277 -29.67 -23.43 -71.06
CA ILE A 277 -30.41 -24.13 -70.02
C ILE A 277 -30.13 -25.65 -70.05
N SER A 278 -29.66 -26.19 -68.93
CA SER A 278 -30.16 -27.46 -68.40
C SER A 278 -29.93 -27.54 -66.89
N ALA A 279 -31.03 -27.78 -66.16
CA ALA A 279 -31.11 -27.84 -64.70
C ALA A 279 -30.41 -29.09 -64.12
N PRO A 280 -29.97 -29.05 -62.85
CA PRO A 280 -29.16 -30.12 -62.25
C PRO A 280 -30.01 -31.30 -61.79
N LYS A 281 -29.50 -32.53 -61.99
CA LYS A 281 -29.95 -33.71 -61.24
C LYS A 281 -29.19 -33.76 -59.91
N SER A 282 -29.95 -33.79 -58.81
CA SER A 282 -29.46 -34.11 -57.47
C SER A 282 -29.03 -35.58 -57.40
N PRO A 283 -28.01 -35.90 -56.58
CA PRO A 283 -28.19 -37.02 -55.67
C PRO A 283 -27.64 -36.71 -54.27
N ASP A 284 -28.56 -36.56 -53.32
CA ASP A 284 -28.37 -37.13 -51.98
C ASP A 284 -28.15 -38.64 -52.16
N ASP A 285 -26.96 -39.13 -51.84
CA ASP A 285 -26.68 -40.48 -51.33
C ASP A 285 -25.18 -40.77 -51.46
N ALA A 286 -24.41 -40.37 -50.46
CA ALA A 286 -23.22 -41.08 -50.02
C ALA A 286 -22.75 -40.44 -48.72
N PHE A 287 -22.97 -41.15 -47.62
CA PHE A 287 -22.22 -41.21 -46.36
C PHE A 287 -23.18 -41.41 -45.18
N SER A 288 -23.75 -42.63 -45.13
CA SER A 288 -23.66 -43.42 -43.88
C SER A 288 -22.24 -43.96 -43.74
#